data_AF-A0A9W4CGP2-F1
#
_entry.id   AF-A0A9W4CGP2-F1
#
_cell.length_a   1.000
_cell.length_b   1.000
_cell.length_c   1.000
_cell.angle_alpha   90.00
_cell.angle_beta   90.00
_cell.angle_gamma   90.00
#
_symmetry.space_group_name_H-M   'P 1'
#
loop_
_entity.id
_entity.type
_entity.pdbx_description
1 polymer ?
#
loop_
_entity_poly.entity_id
_entity_poly.type
_entity_poly.pdbx_seq_one_letter_code
_entity_poly.pdbx_strand_id
1 'polypeptide(L)'
;MGRIFLSAGHGGFENGVRDPGTVAGGTTEAQEMIRIRDLVVSELRSKGFQVIVVPDDLSQTQTIDWINAHSQFGDVALELQMGGSSNPSIRGVTAFYIAGNSQRKKQAESILLSLLQQVPQLPNRGAKPDTETGLGSLIFIRWIAIPSLYLELGFLTNPTDRALIQTRRRDIAIGITNGLISWLNQDSTNPIPTVPPGTPVYGSIGININGRRYGENGILVNGNAFIPIDLVDKLGLNLSQISNRVRRIRYNNIVYIRAIDLRNCGISVSWDNPNRSVVLRSNIRPYNSQMDQIMGNGLTTEVQLIMFIKTHDSNLINSVPQIAKIYREEASIEGVNHDIAFCQMCLETNFLQFGGILKPEQHNFGGLGSLGGASESASFPTAEIGIRAHIQHLKAYASHEPLVQDIVDPRFEFVTRGIAPYLQQLSGRWSDDPTYGEQILALVRRLYELSGLL
;
A
#
# COMPACT_ATOMS: atom_id res chain seq x y z
N MET A 1 -14.10 -8.11 -30.51
CA MET A 1 -14.46 -7.66 -29.14
C MET A 1 -13.44 -8.28 -28.19
N GLY A 2 -13.10 -7.61 -27.08
CA GLY A 2 -12.17 -8.18 -26.09
C GLY A 2 -12.76 -9.36 -25.32
N ARG A 3 -11.89 -10.17 -24.72
CA ARG A 3 -12.27 -11.21 -23.75
C ARG A 3 -12.39 -10.59 -22.36
N ILE A 4 -13.25 -11.17 -21.54
CA ILE A 4 -13.46 -10.77 -20.15
C ILE A 4 -12.76 -11.79 -19.25
N PHE A 5 -11.76 -11.36 -18.49
CA PHE A 5 -11.16 -12.13 -17.41
C PHE A 5 -11.95 -11.89 -16.12
N LEU A 6 -12.50 -12.96 -15.53
CA LEU A 6 -13.22 -12.89 -14.27
C LEU A 6 -12.50 -13.64 -13.17
N SER A 7 -12.09 -12.89 -12.15
CA SER A 7 -11.53 -13.38 -10.90
C SER A 7 -12.58 -13.35 -9.79
N ALA A 8 -12.48 -14.31 -8.87
CA ALA A 8 -13.11 -14.23 -7.55
C ALA A 8 -11.97 -14.05 -6.54
N GLY A 9 -12.12 -13.12 -5.60
CA GLY A 9 -11.11 -12.90 -4.57
C GLY A 9 -10.94 -14.11 -3.66
N HIS A 10 -9.72 -14.26 -3.14
CA HIS A 10 -9.34 -15.34 -2.23
C HIS A 10 -9.52 -16.73 -2.87
N GLY A 11 -9.58 -17.80 -2.06
CA GLY A 11 -9.72 -19.18 -2.53
C GLY A 11 -8.41 -19.86 -2.92
N GLY A 12 -7.38 -19.09 -3.27
CA GLY A 12 -6.05 -19.63 -3.56
C GLY A 12 -5.27 -20.12 -2.35
N PHE A 13 -4.06 -20.62 -2.59
CA PHE A 13 -3.12 -21.00 -1.55
C PHE A 13 -2.04 -19.95 -1.31
N GLU A 14 -1.92 -19.48 -0.07
CA GLU A 14 -0.82 -18.62 0.39
C GLU A 14 -0.02 -19.36 1.46
N ASN A 15 1.30 -19.52 1.25
CA ASN A 15 2.20 -20.30 2.11
C ASN A 15 1.71 -21.74 2.43
N GLY A 16 0.93 -22.34 1.52
CA GLY A 16 0.35 -23.69 1.68
C GLY A 16 -0.98 -23.73 2.46
N VAL A 17 -1.43 -22.61 3.01
CA VAL A 17 -2.76 -22.47 3.63
C VAL A 17 -3.75 -21.94 2.57
N ARG A 18 -4.96 -22.48 2.53
CA ARG A 18 -6.01 -21.95 1.64
C ARG A 18 -6.61 -20.68 2.24
N ASP A 19 -6.55 -19.58 1.52
CA ASP A 19 -7.13 -18.29 1.93
C ASP A 19 -8.67 -18.31 1.71
N PRO A 20 -9.49 -18.13 2.77
CA PRO A 20 -10.94 -18.06 2.64
C PRO A 20 -11.48 -16.65 2.34
N GLY A 21 -10.65 -15.60 2.48
CA GLY A 21 -11.09 -14.22 2.63
C GLY A 21 -11.90 -14.02 3.92
N THR A 22 -12.84 -13.08 3.91
CA THR A 22 -13.74 -12.84 5.05
C THR A 22 -14.54 -14.11 5.39
N VAL A 23 -14.64 -14.47 6.68
CA VAL A 23 -15.44 -15.61 7.16
C VAL A 23 -16.57 -15.10 8.05
N ALA A 24 -17.83 -15.35 7.67
CA ALA A 24 -18.99 -14.94 8.48
C ALA A 24 -20.25 -15.76 8.17
N GLY A 25 -21.06 -16.01 9.20
CA GLY A 25 -22.40 -16.59 9.03
C GLY A 25 -22.45 -17.98 8.38
N GLY A 26 -21.42 -18.81 8.60
CA GLY A 26 -21.34 -20.17 8.05
C GLY A 26 -20.87 -20.26 6.59
N THR A 27 -20.36 -19.18 6.01
CA THR A 27 -19.79 -19.15 4.66
C THR A 27 -18.48 -18.36 4.64
N THR A 28 -17.78 -18.42 3.52
CA THR A 28 -16.53 -17.69 3.25
C THR A 28 -16.69 -16.81 2.03
N GLU A 29 -15.92 -15.72 1.97
CA GLU A 29 -15.90 -14.79 0.85
C GLU A 29 -15.56 -15.49 -0.46
N ALA A 30 -14.49 -16.30 -0.47
CA ALA A 30 -14.11 -17.10 -1.62
C ALA A 30 -15.28 -17.94 -2.17
N GLN A 31 -16.02 -18.63 -1.29
CA GLN A 31 -17.17 -19.45 -1.70
C GLN A 31 -18.32 -18.63 -2.32
N GLU A 32 -18.61 -17.44 -1.81
CA GLU A 32 -19.68 -16.61 -2.36
C GLU A 32 -19.28 -15.88 -3.64
N MET A 33 -18.02 -15.42 -3.73
CA MET A 33 -17.50 -14.76 -4.93
C MET A 33 -17.39 -15.73 -6.10
N ILE A 34 -16.95 -16.97 -5.88
CA ILE A 34 -16.98 -18.06 -6.87
C ILE A 34 -18.42 -18.29 -7.39
N ARG A 35 -19.39 -18.46 -6.49
CA ARG A 35 -20.81 -18.69 -6.86
C ARG A 35 -21.42 -17.55 -7.67
N ILE A 36 -21.07 -16.28 -7.37
CA ILE A 36 -21.56 -15.13 -8.12
C ILE A 36 -20.83 -15.01 -9.46
N ARG A 37 -19.50 -15.18 -9.48
CA ARG A 37 -18.68 -15.18 -10.70
C ARG A 37 -19.21 -16.19 -11.70
N ASP A 38 -19.46 -17.42 -11.31
CA ASP A 38 -19.84 -18.49 -12.25
C ASP A 38 -21.23 -18.25 -12.88
N LEU A 39 -22.10 -17.52 -12.18
CA LEU A 39 -23.34 -16.98 -12.75
C LEU A 39 -23.09 -15.81 -13.72
N VAL A 40 -22.16 -14.89 -13.42
CA VAL A 40 -21.75 -13.82 -14.35
C VAL A 40 -21.13 -14.42 -15.62
N VAL A 41 -20.27 -15.44 -15.48
CA VAL A 41 -19.69 -16.21 -16.60
C VAL A 41 -20.81 -16.81 -17.47
N SER A 42 -21.85 -17.37 -16.85
CA SER A 42 -22.98 -17.98 -17.55
C SER A 42 -23.86 -16.95 -18.28
N GLU A 43 -24.20 -15.83 -17.62
CA GLU A 43 -25.03 -14.75 -18.19
C GLU A 43 -24.28 -13.92 -19.26
N LEU A 44 -22.94 -13.86 -19.23
CA LEU A 44 -22.13 -13.30 -20.30
C LEU A 44 -22.01 -14.24 -21.51
N ARG A 45 -21.75 -15.53 -21.26
CA ARG A 45 -21.64 -16.54 -22.33
C ARG A 45 -22.96 -16.75 -23.07
N SER A 46 -24.11 -16.70 -22.37
CA SER A 46 -25.44 -16.74 -23.00
C SER A 46 -25.71 -15.54 -23.92
N LYS A 47 -25.03 -14.41 -23.68
CA LYS A 47 -25.07 -13.18 -24.50
C LYS A 47 -23.93 -13.14 -25.56
N GLY A 48 -23.19 -14.22 -25.75
CA GLY A 48 -22.16 -14.37 -26.78
C GLY A 48 -20.77 -13.82 -26.44
N PHE A 49 -20.52 -13.42 -25.18
CA PHE A 49 -19.23 -12.87 -24.77
C PHE A 49 -18.20 -13.96 -24.48
N GLN A 50 -16.95 -13.75 -24.91
CA GLN A 50 -15.83 -14.63 -24.55
C GLN A 50 -15.36 -14.33 -23.13
N VAL A 51 -15.53 -15.30 -22.23
CA VAL A 51 -15.19 -15.16 -20.81
C VAL A 51 -14.12 -16.18 -20.42
N ILE A 52 -12.98 -15.68 -19.94
CA ILE A 52 -11.91 -16.44 -19.33
C ILE A 52 -12.14 -16.44 -17.81
N VAL A 53 -12.27 -17.63 -17.23
CA VAL A 53 -12.33 -17.80 -15.77
C VAL A 53 -10.90 -17.91 -15.26
N VAL A 54 -10.54 -17.13 -14.24
CA VAL A 54 -9.24 -17.25 -13.57
C VAL A 54 -9.30 -18.45 -12.60
N PRO A 55 -8.25 -19.29 -12.51
CA PRO A 55 -8.27 -20.48 -11.63
C PRO A 55 -8.40 -20.14 -10.13
N ASP A 56 -9.18 -20.97 -9.42
CA ASP A 56 -9.58 -20.78 -8.01
C ASP A 56 -8.52 -21.15 -6.95
N ASP A 57 -7.35 -21.61 -7.39
CA ASP A 57 -6.24 -22.10 -6.56
C ASP A 57 -5.06 -21.12 -6.47
N LEU A 58 -5.10 -20.01 -7.22
CA LEU A 58 -4.04 -19.00 -7.30
C LEU A 58 -4.14 -17.95 -6.18
N SER A 59 -3.02 -17.67 -5.51
CA SER A 59 -2.86 -16.45 -4.68
C SER A 59 -3.10 -15.17 -5.48
N GLN A 60 -3.36 -14.02 -4.84
CA GLN A 60 -3.66 -12.79 -5.56
C GLN A 60 -2.51 -12.36 -6.49
N THR A 61 -1.26 -12.62 -6.12
CA THR A 61 -0.10 -12.41 -7.01
C THR A 61 -0.15 -13.34 -8.23
N GLN A 62 -0.37 -14.64 -8.03
CA GLN A 62 -0.42 -15.62 -9.13
C GLN A 62 -1.59 -15.34 -10.09
N THR A 63 -2.74 -14.89 -9.57
CA THR A 63 -3.89 -14.42 -10.37
C THR A 63 -3.48 -13.27 -11.29
N ILE A 64 -2.76 -12.27 -10.78
CA ILE A 64 -2.27 -11.13 -11.57
C ILE A 64 -1.29 -11.60 -12.66
N ASP A 65 -0.30 -12.42 -12.29
CA ASP A 65 0.70 -12.95 -13.23
C ASP A 65 0.06 -13.84 -14.30
N TRP A 66 -0.95 -14.65 -13.95
CA TRP A 66 -1.71 -15.48 -14.87
C TRP A 66 -2.55 -14.66 -15.85
N ILE A 67 -3.30 -13.64 -15.38
CA ILE A 67 -4.02 -12.71 -16.27
C ILE A 67 -3.03 -12.00 -17.19
N ASN A 68 -1.87 -11.57 -16.68
CA ASN A 68 -0.84 -10.89 -17.44
C ASN A 68 -0.20 -11.76 -18.54
N ALA A 69 -0.07 -13.08 -18.31
CA ALA A 69 0.46 -14.03 -19.27
C ALA A 69 -0.56 -14.43 -20.36
N HIS A 70 -1.86 -14.44 -20.05
CA HIS A 70 -2.90 -14.94 -20.96
C HIS A 70 -3.70 -13.84 -21.69
N SER A 71 -3.61 -12.58 -21.27
CA SER A 71 -4.36 -11.45 -21.85
C SER A 71 -3.72 -10.84 -23.10
N GLN A 72 -4.55 -10.24 -23.96
CA GLN A 72 -4.14 -9.53 -25.17
C GLN A 72 -4.73 -8.11 -25.21
N PHE A 73 -4.35 -7.31 -26.20
CA PHE A 73 -4.89 -5.96 -26.37
C PHE A 73 -6.42 -5.99 -26.60
N GLY A 74 -7.13 -5.14 -25.85
CA GLY A 74 -8.59 -5.02 -25.92
C GLY A 74 -9.37 -5.92 -24.93
N ASP A 75 -8.74 -6.91 -24.29
CA ASP A 75 -9.35 -7.65 -23.18
C ASP A 75 -9.55 -6.75 -21.94
N VAL A 76 -10.43 -7.16 -21.02
CA VAL A 76 -10.70 -6.48 -19.74
C VAL A 76 -10.69 -7.47 -18.57
N ALA A 77 -10.45 -7.02 -17.33
CA ALA A 77 -10.46 -7.86 -16.14
C ALA A 77 -11.32 -7.29 -14.99
N LEU A 78 -12.05 -8.17 -14.29
CA LEU A 78 -12.82 -7.82 -13.10
C LEU A 78 -12.57 -8.85 -11.98
N GLU A 79 -12.32 -8.37 -10.77
CA GLU A 79 -12.32 -9.19 -9.55
C GLU A 79 -13.56 -8.89 -8.69
N LEU A 80 -14.20 -9.94 -8.17
CA LEU A 80 -15.32 -9.85 -7.23
C LEU A 80 -14.81 -10.17 -5.81
N GLN A 81 -15.01 -9.26 -4.86
CA GLN A 81 -14.62 -9.40 -3.44
C GLN A 81 -15.77 -8.91 -2.51
N MET A 82 -15.64 -9.08 -1.20
CA MET A 82 -16.54 -8.53 -0.17
C MET A 82 -15.77 -7.95 1.02
N GLY A 83 -16.30 -6.87 1.60
CA GLY A 83 -15.69 -6.24 2.77
C GLY A 83 -15.81 -7.09 4.04
N GLY A 84 -14.70 -7.21 4.78
CA GLY A 84 -14.69 -7.54 6.19
C GLY A 84 -14.80 -6.28 7.06
N SER A 85 -15.57 -6.34 8.15
CA SER A 85 -15.64 -5.25 9.14
C SER A 85 -16.01 -5.78 10.52
N SER A 86 -15.29 -5.34 11.55
CA SER A 86 -15.58 -5.58 12.97
C SER A 86 -16.86 -4.89 13.44
N ASN A 87 -17.29 -3.82 12.77
CA ASN A 87 -18.62 -3.25 12.93
C ASN A 87 -19.57 -3.90 11.91
N PRO A 88 -20.48 -4.81 12.31
CA PRO A 88 -21.39 -5.51 11.41
C PRO A 88 -22.50 -4.62 10.84
N SER A 89 -22.57 -3.34 11.23
CA SER A 89 -23.49 -2.34 10.66
C SER A 89 -22.99 -1.76 9.34
N ILE A 90 -21.67 -1.84 9.07
CA ILE A 90 -21.07 -1.39 7.81
C ILE A 90 -21.54 -2.29 6.67
N ARG A 91 -22.07 -1.68 5.61
CA ARG A 91 -22.66 -2.38 4.47
C ARG A 91 -22.68 -1.52 3.20
N GLY A 92 -23.08 -2.12 2.09
CA GLY A 92 -23.18 -1.49 0.78
C GLY A 92 -22.04 -1.85 -0.18
N VAL A 93 -22.26 -1.60 -1.46
CA VAL A 93 -21.42 -2.00 -2.59
C VAL A 93 -20.59 -0.84 -3.12
N THR A 94 -19.32 -1.09 -3.46
CA THR A 94 -18.38 -0.11 -4.03
C THR A 94 -17.59 -0.73 -5.19
N ALA A 95 -17.20 0.10 -6.17
CA ALA A 95 -16.33 -0.32 -7.27
C ALA A 95 -15.03 0.49 -7.27
N PHE A 96 -13.88 -0.18 -7.17
CA PHE A 96 -12.57 0.46 -7.13
C PHE A 96 -11.92 0.54 -8.52
N TYR A 97 -11.34 1.70 -8.85
CA TYR A 97 -10.63 1.98 -10.11
C TYR A 97 -9.23 2.58 -9.87
N ILE A 98 -8.35 2.51 -10.88
CA ILE A 98 -6.99 3.06 -10.77
C ILE A 98 -7.01 4.58 -10.58
N ALA A 99 -6.50 5.08 -9.45
CA ALA A 99 -6.57 6.49 -9.08
C ALA A 99 -5.97 7.40 -10.17
N GLY A 100 -6.70 8.49 -10.48
CA GLY A 100 -6.35 9.44 -11.55
C GLY A 100 -6.97 9.13 -12.92
N ASN A 101 -7.49 7.92 -13.17
CA ASN A 101 -8.04 7.54 -14.47
C ASN A 101 -9.57 7.76 -14.55
N SER A 102 -9.97 8.85 -15.22
CA SER A 102 -11.37 9.24 -15.42
C SER A 102 -12.20 8.28 -16.28
N GLN A 103 -11.58 7.55 -17.21
CA GLN A 103 -12.28 6.54 -18.03
C GLN A 103 -12.59 5.29 -17.19
N ARG A 104 -11.71 4.92 -16.26
CA ARG A 104 -11.94 3.78 -15.35
C ARG A 104 -12.87 4.14 -14.18
N LYS A 105 -12.88 5.41 -13.74
CA LYS A 105 -13.97 5.94 -12.91
C LYS A 105 -15.34 5.71 -13.56
N LYS A 106 -15.53 6.11 -14.81
CA LYS A 106 -16.78 5.86 -15.56
C LYS A 106 -17.11 4.36 -15.72
N GLN A 107 -16.11 3.49 -15.83
CA GLN A 107 -16.31 2.03 -15.85
C GLN A 107 -16.91 1.53 -14.52
N ALA A 108 -16.33 1.99 -13.41
CA ALA A 108 -16.78 1.65 -12.07
C ALA A 108 -18.19 2.18 -11.78
N GLU A 109 -18.45 3.45 -12.15
CA GLU A 109 -19.78 4.05 -12.05
C GLU A 109 -20.82 3.29 -12.87
N SER A 110 -20.51 2.89 -14.11
CA SER A 110 -21.44 2.13 -14.94
C SER A 110 -21.74 0.72 -14.40
N ILE A 111 -20.74 -0.02 -13.93
CA ILE A 111 -20.97 -1.36 -13.33
C ILE A 111 -21.81 -1.22 -12.07
N LEU A 112 -21.44 -0.27 -11.20
CA LEU A 112 -22.10 -0.04 -9.92
C LEU A 112 -23.58 0.34 -10.12
N LEU A 113 -23.88 1.22 -11.09
CA LEU A 113 -25.26 1.57 -11.45
C LEU A 113 -26.04 0.40 -12.04
N SER A 114 -25.46 -0.37 -12.97
CA SER A 114 -26.13 -1.56 -13.55
C SER A 114 -26.41 -2.64 -12.51
N LEU A 115 -25.55 -2.80 -11.49
CA LEU A 115 -25.78 -3.68 -10.35
C LEU A 115 -26.89 -3.17 -9.43
N LEU A 116 -26.84 -1.90 -9.03
CA LEU A 116 -27.84 -1.28 -8.15
C LEU A 116 -29.24 -1.19 -8.79
N GLN A 117 -29.34 -1.17 -10.11
CA GLN A 117 -30.63 -1.30 -10.83
C GLN A 117 -31.28 -2.67 -10.62
N GLN A 118 -30.51 -3.74 -10.40
CA GLN A 118 -31.03 -5.10 -10.14
C GLN A 118 -31.23 -5.36 -8.64
N VAL A 119 -30.34 -4.82 -7.79
CA VAL A 119 -30.36 -5.01 -6.32
C VAL A 119 -30.27 -3.65 -5.58
N PRO A 120 -31.34 -2.82 -5.63
CA PRO A 120 -31.37 -1.51 -4.97
C PRO A 120 -31.37 -1.60 -3.42
N GLN A 121 -31.43 -2.79 -2.84
CA GLN A 121 -31.36 -3.04 -1.40
C GLN A 121 -29.92 -2.97 -0.85
N LEU A 122 -28.90 -2.94 -1.72
CA LEU A 122 -27.50 -2.69 -1.35
C LEU A 122 -27.24 -1.17 -1.36
N PRO A 123 -26.78 -0.55 -0.26
CA PRO A 123 -26.40 0.85 -0.26
C PRO A 123 -25.25 1.15 -1.23
N ASN A 124 -25.32 2.28 -1.93
CA ASN A 124 -24.27 2.72 -2.84
C ASN A 124 -23.13 3.41 -2.07
N ARG A 125 -21.93 2.81 -2.03
CA ARG A 125 -20.71 3.41 -1.44
C ARG A 125 -19.88 4.21 -2.46
N GLY A 126 -20.28 4.19 -3.73
CA GLY A 126 -19.68 4.95 -4.83
C GLY A 126 -18.57 4.21 -5.58
N ALA A 127 -18.18 4.79 -6.72
CA ALA A 127 -16.98 4.40 -7.44
C ALA A 127 -15.78 5.14 -6.85
N LYS A 128 -14.78 4.41 -6.34
CA LYS A 128 -13.67 4.95 -5.56
C LYS A 128 -12.32 4.70 -6.24
N PRO A 129 -11.35 5.62 -6.14
CA PRO A 129 -9.98 5.30 -6.49
C PRO A 129 -9.45 4.21 -5.54
N ASP A 130 -8.56 3.35 -6.01
CA ASP A 130 -7.93 2.30 -5.19
C ASP A 130 -7.14 2.85 -3.99
N THR A 131 -6.76 4.13 -4.03
CA THR A 131 -6.14 4.87 -2.93
C THR A 131 -7.09 5.24 -1.79
N GLU A 132 -8.40 5.02 -1.92
CA GLU A 132 -9.38 5.12 -0.81
C GLU A 132 -9.59 3.78 -0.08
N THR A 133 -8.83 2.73 -0.41
CA THR A 133 -8.79 1.49 0.37
C THR A 133 -7.90 1.64 1.61
N GLY A 134 -8.14 0.82 2.64
CA GLY A 134 -7.25 0.73 3.80
C GLY A 134 -5.83 0.22 3.48
N LEU A 135 -5.61 -0.27 2.26
CA LEU A 135 -4.29 -0.68 1.74
C LEU A 135 -3.57 0.46 1.00
N GLY A 136 -4.23 1.59 0.76
CA GLY A 136 -3.71 2.72 -0.05
C GLY A 136 -3.51 2.43 -1.53
N SER A 137 -3.67 1.18 -1.97
CA SER A 137 -3.55 0.72 -3.36
C SER A 137 -4.07 -0.72 -3.50
N LEU A 138 -4.64 -1.08 -4.66
CA LEU A 138 -5.04 -2.46 -4.97
C LEU A 138 -4.14 -3.06 -6.07
N ILE A 139 -3.42 -4.15 -5.75
CA ILE A 139 -2.47 -4.75 -6.70
C ILE A 139 -3.15 -5.34 -7.94
N PHE A 140 -4.36 -5.89 -7.83
CA PHE A 140 -5.16 -6.32 -8.98
C PHE A 140 -5.39 -5.18 -9.99
N ILE A 141 -5.61 -3.96 -9.49
CA ILE A 141 -5.84 -2.78 -10.33
C ILE A 141 -4.52 -2.20 -10.88
N ARG A 142 -3.45 -2.20 -10.09
CA ARG A 142 -2.17 -1.57 -10.45
C ARG A 142 -1.26 -2.43 -11.32
N TRP A 143 -1.21 -3.73 -11.07
CA TRP A 143 -0.22 -4.63 -11.66
C TRP A 143 -0.73 -5.41 -12.88
N ILE A 144 -2.05 -5.44 -13.11
CA ILE A 144 -2.61 -6.05 -14.32
C ILE A 144 -2.20 -5.29 -15.59
N ALA A 145 -2.08 -6.04 -16.67
CA ALA A 145 -1.60 -5.64 -17.98
C ALA A 145 -2.66 -4.92 -18.83
N ILE A 146 -3.92 -5.27 -18.61
CA ILE A 146 -5.12 -4.82 -19.33
C ILE A 146 -5.97 -3.92 -18.45
N PRO A 147 -6.95 -3.19 -19.00
CA PRO A 147 -7.85 -2.39 -18.19
C PRO A 147 -8.65 -3.26 -17.19
N SER A 148 -8.70 -2.85 -15.93
CA SER A 148 -9.34 -3.63 -14.86
C SER A 148 -10.09 -2.80 -13.82
N LEU A 149 -10.95 -3.47 -13.05
CA LEU A 149 -11.57 -3.00 -11.81
C LEU A 149 -11.64 -4.12 -10.77
N TYR A 150 -11.99 -3.73 -9.54
CA TYR A 150 -12.28 -4.60 -8.41
C TYR A 150 -13.64 -4.16 -7.83
N LEU A 151 -14.51 -5.11 -7.52
CA LEU A 151 -15.91 -4.85 -7.11
C LEU A 151 -16.20 -5.48 -5.74
N GLU A 152 -16.37 -4.63 -4.73
CA GLU A 152 -16.71 -4.97 -3.33
C GLU A 152 -18.24 -5.13 -3.23
N LEU A 153 -18.75 -6.36 -3.28
CA LEU A 153 -20.18 -6.71 -3.39
C LEU A 153 -20.99 -6.58 -2.08
N GLY A 154 -20.59 -5.70 -1.17
CA GLY A 154 -21.14 -5.63 0.18
C GLY A 154 -20.17 -6.13 1.24
N PHE A 155 -20.62 -6.16 2.49
CA PHE A 155 -19.82 -6.62 3.63
C PHE A 155 -20.30 -7.99 4.10
N LEU A 156 -19.44 -9.02 4.07
CA LEU A 156 -19.87 -10.39 4.42
C LEU A 156 -20.20 -10.50 5.91
N THR A 157 -19.60 -9.68 6.78
CA THR A 157 -19.96 -9.65 8.21
C THR A 157 -21.37 -9.09 8.44
N ASN A 158 -21.86 -8.16 7.60
CA ASN A 158 -23.21 -7.62 7.69
C ASN A 158 -24.28 -8.68 7.31
N PRO A 159 -25.29 -8.94 8.17
CA PRO A 159 -26.30 -9.96 7.89
C PRO A 159 -27.21 -9.64 6.71
N THR A 160 -27.48 -8.36 6.43
CA THR A 160 -28.37 -7.94 5.34
C THR A 160 -27.69 -8.07 3.98
N ASP A 161 -26.44 -7.63 3.85
CA ASP A 161 -25.66 -7.82 2.63
C ASP A 161 -25.39 -9.31 2.39
N ARG A 162 -25.01 -10.07 3.42
CA ARG A 162 -24.85 -11.53 3.32
C ARG A 162 -26.15 -12.23 2.89
N ALA A 163 -27.31 -11.80 3.38
CA ALA A 163 -28.59 -12.33 2.91
C ALA A 163 -28.88 -11.95 1.44
N LEU A 164 -28.56 -10.73 1.01
CA LEU A 164 -28.74 -10.27 -0.37
C LEU A 164 -27.80 -10.99 -1.35
N ILE A 165 -26.51 -11.09 -1.05
CA ILE A 165 -25.55 -11.81 -1.89
C ILE A 165 -25.77 -13.33 -1.90
N GLN A 166 -26.53 -13.89 -0.96
CA GLN A 166 -26.95 -15.30 -1.02
C GLN A 166 -28.28 -15.50 -1.76
N THR A 167 -29.28 -14.65 -1.55
CA THR A 167 -30.64 -14.81 -2.11
C THR A 167 -30.83 -14.17 -3.49
N ARG A 168 -30.08 -13.12 -3.82
CA ARG A 168 -30.20 -12.35 -5.07
C ARG A 168 -29.02 -12.59 -6.04
N ARG A 169 -28.26 -13.68 -5.88
CA ARG A 169 -27.06 -14.00 -6.70
C ARG A 169 -27.26 -13.82 -8.21
N ARG A 170 -28.42 -14.23 -8.75
CA ARG A 170 -28.70 -14.10 -10.19
C ARG A 170 -28.90 -12.64 -10.62
N ASP A 171 -29.58 -11.84 -9.82
CA ASP A 171 -29.83 -10.43 -10.10
C ASP A 171 -28.52 -9.62 -10.02
N ILE A 172 -27.67 -9.96 -9.04
CA ILE A 172 -26.28 -9.47 -8.96
C ILE A 172 -25.52 -9.83 -10.24
N ALA A 173 -25.59 -11.09 -10.68
CA ALA A 173 -24.89 -11.56 -11.87
C ALA A 173 -25.37 -10.86 -13.15
N ILE A 174 -26.68 -10.65 -13.31
CA ILE A 174 -27.29 -9.88 -14.41
C ILE A 174 -26.82 -8.42 -14.36
N GLY A 175 -26.77 -7.80 -13.18
CA GLY A 175 -26.33 -6.42 -12.99
C GLY A 175 -24.87 -6.19 -13.36
N ILE A 176 -23.97 -7.07 -12.89
CA ILE A 176 -22.55 -7.07 -13.26
C ILE A 176 -22.39 -7.31 -14.78
N THR A 177 -23.13 -8.28 -15.33
CA THR A 177 -23.14 -8.59 -16.77
C THR A 177 -23.53 -7.37 -17.60
N ASN A 178 -24.61 -6.69 -17.26
CA ASN A 178 -25.07 -5.49 -17.97
C ASN A 178 -24.03 -4.34 -17.87
N GLY A 179 -23.35 -4.20 -16.73
CA GLY A 179 -22.25 -3.25 -16.54
C GLY A 179 -21.02 -3.55 -17.42
N LEU A 180 -20.61 -4.82 -17.51
CA LEU A 180 -19.52 -5.26 -18.39
C LEU A 180 -19.88 -5.16 -19.88
N ILE A 181 -21.15 -5.25 -20.25
CA ILE A 181 -21.62 -5.00 -21.62
C ILE A 181 -21.62 -3.50 -21.93
N SER A 182 -22.10 -2.67 -21.00
CA SER A 182 -22.04 -1.20 -21.11
C SER A 182 -20.62 -0.71 -21.38
N TRP A 183 -19.61 -1.28 -20.70
CA TRP A 183 -18.19 -1.06 -20.99
C TRP A 183 -17.84 -1.31 -22.43
N LEU A 184 -17.93 -2.57 -22.86
CA LEU A 184 -17.32 -3.03 -24.10
C LEU A 184 -17.97 -2.32 -25.31
N ASN A 185 -19.19 -1.80 -25.12
CA ASN A 185 -19.87 -0.91 -26.05
C ASN A 185 -19.40 0.55 -25.97
N GLN A 186 -19.14 1.13 -24.78
CA GLN A 186 -18.52 2.46 -24.64
C GLN A 186 -17.18 2.55 -25.37
N ASP A 187 -16.29 1.58 -25.16
CA ASP A 187 -14.96 1.56 -25.79
C ASP A 187 -15.04 1.25 -27.31
N SER A 188 -16.22 0.84 -27.85
CA SER A 188 -16.47 0.66 -29.29
C SER A 188 -16.92 1.93 -30.04
N THR A 189 -17.18 3.03 -29.32
CA THR A 189 -17.58 4.32 -29.93
C THR A 189 -16.41 5.12 -30.51
N ASN A 190 -15.17 4.75 -30.17
CA ASN A 190 -14.00 5.14 -30.96
C ASN A 190 -13.82 4.12 -32.09
N PRO A 191 -13.54 4.56 -33.34
CA PRO A 191 -13.32 3.62 -34.43
C PRO A 191 -12.11 2.74 -34.11
N ILE A 192 -12.34 1.42 -34.01
CA ILE A 192 -11.27 0.42 -33.92
C ILE A 192 -10.41 0.59 -35.18
N PRO A 193 -9.11 0.94 -35.07
CA PRO A 193 -8.26 1.06 -36.24
C PRO A 193 -8.18 -0.31 -36.91
N THR A 194 -8.62 -0.40 -38.17
CA THR A 194 -8.50 -1.62 -38.99
C THR A 194 -7.04 -1.79 -39.43
N VAL A 195 -6.22 -2.22 -38.47
CA VAL A 195 -4.79 -2.50 -38.63
C VAL A 195 -4.60 -4.02 -38.54
N PRO A 196 -3.89 -4.65 -39.49
CA PRO A 196 -3.62 -6.09 -39.44
C PRO A 196 -2.78 -6.47 -38.20
N PRO A 197 -2.72 -7.76 -37.81
CA PRO A 197 -2.02 -8.19 -36.61
C PRO A 197 -0.49 -7.98 -36.70
N GLY A 198 -0.02 -6.80 -36.26
CA GLY A 198 1.39 -6.44 -36.22
C GLY A 198 1.63 -5.05 -35.63
N THR A 199 2.24 -5.01 -34.45
CA THR A 199 2.60 -3.80 -33.67
C THR A 199 1.43 -3.02 -33.06
N PRO A 200 1.20 -3.08 -31.73
CA PRO A 200 0.20 -2.25 -31.06
C PRO A 200 0.63 -0.77 -31.04
N VAL A 201 -0.25 0.13 -31.48
CA VAL A 201 0.01 1.58 -31.49
C VAL A 201 -0.33 2.17 -30.11
N TYR A 202 0.67 2.75 -29.44
CA TYR A 202 0.49 3.39 -28.14
C TYR A 202 0.46 4.91 -28.23
N GLY A 203 -0.43 5.54 -27.47
CA GLY A 203 -0.58 7.00 -27.46
C GLY A 203 0.54 7.69 -26.69
N SER A 204 1.23 8.63 -27.34
CA SER A 204 2.30 9.43 -26.73
C SER A 204 1.80 10.22 -25.50
N ILE A 205 2.66 10.34 -24.48
CA ILE A 205 2.45 11.15 -23.27
C ILE A 205 3.71 11.95 -22.95
N GLY A 206 3.57 13.12 -22.35
CA GLY A 206 4.74 13.84 -21.84
C GLY A 206 5.31 13.18 -20.59
N ILE A 207 6.58 13.49 -20.28
CA ILE A 207 7.24 13.12 -19.02
C ILE A 207 7.73 14.41 -18.38
N ASN A 208 7.37 14.63 -17.12
CA ASN A 208 7.84 15.73 -16.29
C ASN A 208 8.67 15.16 -15.12
N ILE A 209 9.89 15.64 -14.92
CA ILE A 209 10.80 15.23 -13.85
C ILE A 209 11.09 16.45 -12.98
N ASN A 210 10.78 16.38 -11.69
CA ASN A 210 11.06 17.46 -10.72
C ASN A 210 10.54 18.84 -11.16
N GLY A 211 9.37 18.87 -11.82
CA GLY A 211 8.76 20.10 -12.34
C GLY A 211 9.30 20.60 -13.69
N ARG A 212 10.24 19.90 -14.32
CA ARG A 212 10.75 20.21 -15.67
C ARG A 212 10.31 19.15 -16.68
N ARG A 213 9.97 19.55 -17.90
CA ARG A 213 9.65 18.60 -18.98
C ARG A 213 10.91 17.87 -19.44
N TYR A 214 10.85 16.54 -19.50
CA TYR A 214 11.87 15.68 -20.09
C TYR A 214 11.73 15.67 -21.62
N GLY A 215 12.85 15.55 -22.33
CA GLY A 215 12.89 15.76 -23.79
C GLY A 215 12.19 14.68 -24.61
N GLU A 216 12.13 13.45 -24.09
CA GLU A 216 11.50 12.31 -24.76
C GLU A 216 10.10 12.05 -24.18
N ASN A 217 9.20 11.54 -25.03
CA ASN A 217 7.85 11.20 -24.62
C ASN A 217 7.76 9.76 -24.11
N GLY A 218 6.90 9.54 -23.11
CA GLY A 218 6.44 8.22 -22.72
C GLY A 218 5.32 7.73 -23.64
N ILE A 219 4.79 6.54 -23.33
CA ILE A 219 3.62 5.96 -23.99
C ILE A 219 2.54 5.61 -22.96
N LEU A 220 1.27 5.66 -23.38
CA LEU A 220 0.12 5.23 -22.58
C LEU A 220 -0.29 3.82 -23.01
N VAL A 221 -0.13 2.84 -22.13
CA VAL A 221 -0.51 1.44 -22.37
C VAL A 221 -1.66 1.09 -21.44
N ASN A 222 -2.85 0.89 -22.00
CA ASN A 222 -4.07 0.52 -21.26
C ASN A 222 -4.40 1.45 -20.07
N GLY A 223 -4.06 2.74 -20.19
CA GLY A 223 -4.25 3.75 -19.14
C GLY A 223 -3.12 3.86 -18.13
N ASN A 224 -2.10 3.00 -18.19
CA ASN A 224 -0.86 3.15 -17.44
C ASN A 224 0.16 3.99 -18.22
N ALA A 225 0.83 4.92 -17.54
CA ALA A 225 1.99 5.60 -18.09
C ALA A 225 3.19 4.66 -18.14
N PHE A 226 3.89 4.66 -19.26
CA PHE A 226 5.14 3.93 -19.51
C PHE A 226 6.21 4.92 -19.98
N ILE A 227 7.44 4.76 -19.49
CA ILE A 227 8.59 5.65 -19.75
C ILE A 227 9.76 4.87 -20.36
N PRO A 228 10.63 5.49 -21.17
CA PRO A 228 11.83 4.85 -21.70
C PRO A 228 12.70 4.25 -20.59
N ILE A 229 13.32 3.10 -20.83
CA ILE A 229 14.11 2.39 -19.81
C ILE A 229 15.42 3.11 -19.48
N ASP A 230 16.01 3.79 -20.44
CA ASP A 230 17.23 4.58 -20.28
C ASP A 230 17.01 5.82 -19.39
N LEU A 231 15.76 6.29 -19.25
CA LEU A 231 15.42 7.27 -18.21
C LEU A 231 15.60 6.70 -16.80
N VAL A 232 15.45 5.39 -16.61
CA VAL A 232 15.68 4.74 -15.30
C VAL A 232 17.17 4.75 -14.96
N ASP A 233 18.02 4.47 -15.95
CA ASP A 233 19.48 4.56 -15.83
C ASP A 233 19.92 6.02 -15.58
N LYS A 234 19.35 6.99 -16.31
CA LYS A 234 19.57 8.45 -16.11
C LYS A 234 19.09 8.95 -14.74
N LEU A 235 18.14 8.27 -14.09
CA LEU A 235 17.69 8.54 -12.72
C LEU A 235 18.53 7.79 -11.66
N GLY A 236 19.50 6.97 -12.06
CA GLY A 236 20.38 6.22 -11.15
C GLY A 236 19.69 5.07 -10.41
N LEU A 237 18.55 4.58 -10.90
CA LEU A 237 17.73 3.60 -10.19
C LEU A 237 18.10 2.17 -10.58
N ASN A 238 18.47 1.34 -9.61
CA ASN A 238 18.88 -0.03 -9.90
C ASN A 238 17.66 -0.93 -10.17
N LEU A 239 17.44 -1.26 -11.44
CA LEU A 239 16.41 -2.20 -11.91
C LEU A 239 16.57 -3.67 -11.46
N SER A 240 17.60 -4.01 -10.67
CA SER A 240 17.69 -5.29 -9.94
C SER A 240 17.06 -5.25 -8.55
N GLN A 241 16.81 -4.05 -7.99
CA GLN A 241 16.13 -3.89 -6.69
C GLN A 241 14.61 -4.02 -6.84
N ILE A 242 14.06 -3.54 -7.96
CA ILE A 242 12.70 -3.89 -8.36
C ILE A 242 12.75 -5.28 -8.99
N SER A 243 12.02 -6.24 -8.41
CA SER A 243 12.11 -7.65 -8.77
C SER A 243 11.63 -7.97 -10.20
N ASN A 244 11.65 -9.26 -10.56
CA ASN A 244 11.24 -9.84 -11.86
C ASN A 244 9.85 -9.39 -12.40
N ARG A 245 9.06 -8.66 -11.61
CA ARG A 245 7.73 -8.13 -11.94
C ARG A 245 7.73 -6.82 -12.74
N VAL A 246 8.86 -6.13 -12.94
CA VAL A 246 8.92 -4.90 -13.76
C VAL A 246 8.52 -5.20 -15.21
N ARG A 247 7.35 -4.70 -15.62
CA ARG A 247 6.82 -4.98 -16.96
C ARG A 247 7.53 -4.13 -18.02
N ARG A 248 8.44 -4.76 -18.76
CA ARG A 248 9.13 -4.18 -19.92
C ARG A 248 8.29 -4.39 -21.19
N ILE A 249 8.15 -3.36 -22.03
CA ILE A 249 7.47 -3.42 -23.34
C ILE A 249 8.41 -2.80 -24.39
N ARG A 250 8.62 -3.46 -25.54
CA ARG A 250 9.35 -2.89 -26.67
C ARG A 250 8.37 -2.27 -27.68
N TYR A 251 8.60 -1.01 -28.06
CA TYR A 251 7.80 -0.29 -29.04
C TYR A 251 8.69 0.68 -29.81
N ASN A 252 8.60 0.70 -31.15
CA ASN A 252 9.44 1.51 -32.03
C ASN A 252 10.94 1.43 -31.67
N ASN A 253 11.43 0.20 -31.47
CA ASN A 253 12.77 -0.19 -30.98
C ASN A 253 13.16 0.26 -29.55
N ILE A 254 12.52 1.28 -28.98
CA ILE A 254 12.69 1.69 -27.58
C ILE A 254 12.08 0.63 -26.65
N VAL A 255 12.73 0.40 -25.50
CA VAL A 255 12.16 -0.40 -24.40
C VAL A 255 11.61 0.56 -23.35
N TYR A 256 10.38 0.33 -22.92
CA TYR A 256 9.68 1.11 -21.91
C TYR A 256 9.38 0.25 -20.68
N ILE A 257 9.34 0.87 -19.50
CA ILE A 257 8.82 0.28 -18.25
C ILE A 257 7.56 1.02 -17.77
N ARG A 258 6.72 0.37 -16.97
CA ARG A 258 5.54 1.02 -16.36
C ARG A 258 6.02 2.02 -15.31
N ALA A 259 5.65 3.30 -15.45
CA ALA A 259 6.17 4.39 -14.62
C ALA A 259 5.87 4.19 -13.12
N ILE A 260 4.69 3.66 -12.79
CA ILE A 260 4.25 3.41 -11.41
C ILE A 260 5.16 2.40 -10.67
N ASP A 261 5.82 1.49 -11.40
CA ASP A 261 6.73 0.48 -10.82
C ASP A 261 7.95 1.17 -10.15
N LEU A 262 8.30 2.40 -10.57
CA LEU A 262 9.36 3.21 -9.94
C LEU A 262 8.99 3.77 -8.55
N ARG A 263 7.73 3.70 -8.11
CA ARG A 263 7.36 4.08 -6.73
C ARG A 263 8.14 3.26 -5.70
N ASN A 264 8.41 2.00 -6.00
CA ASN A 264 9.23 1.13 -5.17
C ASN A 264 10.65 1.69 -5.00
N CYS A 265 11.22 2.29 -6.05
CA CYS A 265 12.52 2.97 -6.03
C CYS A 265 12.50 4.41 -5.46
N GLY A 266 11.48 4.80 -4.70
CA GLY A 266 11.39 6.14 -4.07
C GLY A 266 11.02 7.28 -5.03
N ILE A 267 10.67 6.99 -6.29
CA ILE A 267 10.14 8.01 -7.21
C ILE A 267 8.66 8.23 -6.91
N SER A 268 8.27 9.44 -6.51
CA SER A 268 6.85 9.77 -6.46
C SER A 268 6.31 9.90 -7.88
N VAL A 269 5.27 9.13 -8.21
CA VAL A 269 4.67 9.05 -9.55
C VAL A 269 3.23 9.53 -9.48
N SER A 270 2.93 10.61 -10.19
CA SER A 270 1.58 11.17 -10.35
C SER A 270 1.30 11.53 -11.81
N TRP A 271 0.12 12.09 -12.09
CA TRP A 271 -0.37 12.33 -13.45
C TRP A 271 -0.91 13.75 -13.62
N ASP A 272 -0.38 14.44 -14.62
CA ASP A 272 -0.81 15.76 -15.07
C ASP A 272 -1.83 15.59 -16.21
N ASN A 273 -3.11 15.76 -15.87
CA ASN A 273 -4.21 15.66 -16.84
C ASN A 273 -4.16 16.77 -17.91
N PRO A 274 -4.05 18.07 -17.57
CA PRO A 274 -3.95 19.15 -18.56
C PRO A 274 -2.84 18.96 -19.59
N ASN A 275 -1.63 18.58 -19.17
CA ASN A 275 -0.48 18.39 -20.07
C ASN A 275 -0.34 16.94 -20.56
N ARG A 276 -1.30 16.05 -20.26
CA ARG A 276 -1.29 14.61 -20.60
C ARG A 276 0.09 13.97 -20.34
N SER A 277 0.62 14.20 -19.13
CA SER A 277 2.01 13.90 -18.79
C SER A 277 2.13 13.10 -17.50
N VAL A 278 3.05 12.14 -17.46
CA VAL A 278 3.44 11.50 -16.19
C VAL A 278 4.40 12.41 -15.46
N VAL A 279 4.15 12.62 -14.17
CA VAL A 279 4.99 13.45 -13.29
C VAL A 279 5.77 12.51 -12.38
N LEU A 280 7.09 12.48 -12.59
CA LEU A 280 8.07 11.83 -11.74
C LEU A 280 8.68 12.91 -10.82
N ARG A 281 8.73 12.64 -9.51
CA ARG A 281 9.57 13.40 -8.58
C ARG A 281 10.61 12.46 -8.00
N SER A 282 11.87 12.64 -8.40
CA SER A 282 13.01 11.93 -7.84
C SER A 282 13.42 12.60 -6.54
N ASN A 283 12.60 12.42 -5.50
CA ASN A 283 13.03 12.64 -4.13
C ASN A 283 14.05 11.55 -3.82
N ILE A 284 15.35 11.81 -4.04
CA ILE A 284 16.39 10.76 -3.95
C ILE A 284 16.60 10.36 -2.47
N ARG A 285 15.87 9.34 -2.02
CA ARG A 285 16.30 8.31 -1.06
C ARG A 285 15.36 7.08 -1.15
N PRO A 286 15.83 5.89 -0.75
CA PRO A 286 15.35 4.63 -1.32
C PRO A 286 14.17 3.99 -0.56
N TYR A 287 13.57 3.01 -1.25
CA TYR A 287 12.88 1.79 -0.79
C TYR A 287 12.53 1.62 0.70
N ASN A 288 11.36 1.02 0.96
CA ASN A 288 10.87 0.65 2.30
C ASN A 288 11.87 -0.12 3.21
N SER A 289 12.92 -0.72 2.66
CA SER A 289 14.01 -1.40 3.38
C SER A 289 15.03 -0.45 4.05
N GLN A 290 14.71 0.85 4.19
CA GLN A 290 15.38 1.79 5.10
C GLN A 290 14.44 2.42 6.12
N MET A 291 13.11 2.24 5.99
CA MET A 291 12.13 2.71 6.99
C MET A 291 12.12 1.84 8.25
N ASP A 292 12.66 0.63 8.14
CA ASP A 292 12.81 -0.37 9.18
C ASP A 292 14.25 -0.48 9.70
N GLN A 293 15.24 0.09 9.02
CA GLN A 293 16.65 0.08 9.47
C GLN A 293 16.89 1.08 10.61
N ILE A 294 17.26 0.55 11.77
CA ILE A 294 17.51 1.34 13.00
C ILE A 294 18.79 2.19 12.87
N MET A 295 19.82 1.67 12.21
CA MET A 295 21.01 2.46 11.84
C MET A 295 20.76 3.20 10.53
N GLY A 296 21.00 4.51 10.51
CA GLY A 296 20.72 5.37 9.37
C GLY A 296 20.53 6.84 9.76
N ASN A 297 20.08 7.65 8.82
CA ASN A 297 19.66 9.03 9.07
C ASN A 297 18.14 9.13 8.88
N GLY A 298 17.44 9.76 9.82
CA GLY A 298 16.05 10.11 9.60
C GLY A 298 15.90 11.18 8.50
N LEU A 299 14.73 11.23 7.89
CA LEU A 299 14.37 12.15 6.82
C LEU A 299 13.68 13.42 7.32
N THR A 300 13.06 13.41 8.51
CA THR A 300 12.28 14.55 8.97
C THR A 300 13.10 15.67 9.61
N THR A 301 12.55 16.88 9.52
CA THR A 301 13.01 18.07 10.23
C THR A 301 12.43 18.12 11.65
N GLU A 302 13.11 18.85 12.53
CA GLU A 302 12.63 19.13 13.90
C GLU A 302 11.19 19.68 13.93
N VAL A 303 10.83 20.56 12.97
CA VAL A 303 9.47 21.11 12.85
C VAL A 303 8.43 20.02 12.53
N GLN A 304 8.77 19.04 11.70
CA GLN A 304 7.89 17.91 11.40
C GLN A 304 7.70 17.00 12.63
N LEU A 305 8.76 16.69 13.37
CA LEU A 305 8.67 15.96 14.65
C LEU A 305 7.81 16.71 15.69
N ILE A 306 7.97 18.03 15.81
CA ILE A 306 7.15 18.87 16.70
C ILE A 306 5.67 18.83 16.29
N MET A 307 5.38 18.93 14.99
CA MET A 307 4.02 18.88 14.48
C MET A 307 3.38 17.51 14.68
N PHE A 308 4.15 16.41 14.57
CA PHE A 308 3.67 15.04 14.76
C PHE A 308 3.05 14.82 16.16
N ILE A 309 3.76 15.23 17.23
CA ILE A 309 3.21 15.15 18.61
C ILE A 309 2.01 16.09 18.77
N LYS A 310 2.07 17.30 18.20
CA LYS A 310 0.95 18.27 18.24
C LYS A 310 -0.32 17.80 17.51
N THR A 311 -0.29 16.72 16.73
CA THR A 311 -1.51 16.07 16.22
C THR A 311 -2.26 15.22 17.26
N HIS A 312 -1.65 14.93 18.41
CA HIS A 312 -2.25 14.14 19.50
C HIS A 312 -2.64 14.97 20.71
N ASP A 313 -1.80 15.95 21.10
CA ASP A 313 -2.18 16.98 22.06
C ASP A 313 -1.55 18.33 21.68
N SER A 314 -2.39 19.35 21.56
CA SER A 314 -1.98 20.72 21.27
C SER A 314 -1.37 21.44 22.48
N ASN A 315 -1.53 20.91 23.70
CA ASN A 315 -1.08 21.56 24.95
C ASN A 315 0.41 21.30 25.29
N LEU A 316 1.05 20.29 24.69
CA LEU A 316 2.48 19.93 24.89
C LEU A 316 3.46 20.93 24.23
N ILE A 317 3.19 22.23 24.29
CA ILE A 317 3.86 23.26 23.49
C ILE A 317 5.33 23.47 23.87
N ASN A 318 5.67 23.34 25.15
CA ASN A 318 6.93 23.87 25.70
C ASN A 318 8.10 22.87 25.71
N SER A 319 7.84 21.57 25.91
CA SER A 319 8.88 20.53 26.03
C SER A 319 9.22 19.86 24.69
N VAL A 320 8.22 19.69 23.83
CA VAL A 320 8.32 18.97 22.55
C VAL A 320 9.43 19.52 21.63
N PRO A 321 9.66 20.85 21.49
CA PRO A 321 10.75 21.35 20.64
C PRO A 321 12.14 20.89 21.09
N GLN A 322 12.41 20.95 22.39
CA GLN A 322 13.72 20.53 22.92
C GLN A 322 13.92 19.02 22.80
N ILE A 323 12.87 18.21 23.00
CA ILE A 323 12.93 16.76 22.83
C ILE A 323 13.18 16.39 21.35
N ALA A 324 12.46 17.03 20.41
CA ALA A 324 12.66 16.84 18.97
C ALA A 324 14.06 17.24 18.50
N LYS A 325 14.64 18.29 19.09
CA LYS A 325 16.03 18.70 18.85
C LYS A 325 17.03 17.65 19.34
N ILE A 326 16.95 17.27 20.63
CA ILE A 326 17.90 16.31 21.24
C ILE A 326 17.87 14.96 20.51
N TYR A 327 16.68 14.44 20.13
CA TYR A 327 16.60 13.19 19.36
C TYR A 327 17.36 13.23 18.03
N ARG A 328 17.40 14.38 17.36
CA ARG A 328 18.12 14.54 16.10
C ARG A 328 19.62 14.71 16.33
N GLU A 329 20.03 15.38 17.41
CA GLU A 329 21.44 15.59 17.75
C GLU A 329 22.10 14.28 18.24
N GLU A 330 21.53 13.61 19.24
CA GLU A 330 22.05 12.37 19.82
C GLU A 330 22.09 11.22 18.80
N ALA A 331 21.01 11.02 18.05
CA ALA A 331 20.95 9.95 17.05
C ALA A 331 21.90 10.21 15.87
N SER A 332 22.09 11.47 15.46
CA SER A 332 23.06 11.86 14.43
C SER A 332 24.52 11.68 14.88
N ILE A 333 24.81 11.72 16.18
CA ILE A 333 26.15 11.44 16.71
C ILE A 333 26.44 9.93 16.64
N GLU A 334 25.47 9.10 17.03
CA GLU A 334 25.65 7.65 17.09
C GLU A 334 25.38 6.91 15.76
N GLY A 335 24.72 7.54 14.79
CA GLY A 335 24.35 6.95 13.50
C GLY A 335 22.99 6.22 13.50
N VAL A 336 22.13 6.52 14.48
CA VAL A 336 20.79 5.94 14.63
C VAL A 336 19.76 6.79 13.89
N ASN A 337 18.76 6.14 13.31
CA ASN A 337 17.66 6.81 12.62
C ASN A 337 16.76 7.56 13.61
N HIS A 338 16.87 8.90 13.63
CA HIS A 338 16.14 9.76 14.57
C HIS A 338 14.61 9.67 14.42
N ASP A 339 14.09 9.37 13.23
CA ASP A 339 12.64 9.23 13.03
C ASP A 339 12.13 7.96 13.72
N ILE A 340 12.87 6.85 13.62
CA ILE A 340 12.56 5.59 14.30
C ILE A 340 12.59 5.79 15.82
N ALA A 341 13.68 6.35 16.36
CA ALA A 341 13.82 6.55 17.80
C ALA A 341 12.75 7.49 18.38
N PHE A 342 12.36 8.52 17.63
CA PHE A 342 11.29 9.43 18.02
C PHE A 342 9.89 8.79 17.94
N CYS A 343 9.61 7.98 16.90
CA CYS A 343 8.37 7.23 16.79
C CYS A 343 8.25 6.12 17.86
N GLN A 344 9.35 5.44 18.21
CA GLN A 344 9.39 4.49 19.32
C GLN A 344 9.14 5.18 20.66
N MET A 345 9.74 6.35 20.89
CA MET A 345 9.42 7.18 22.07
C MET A 345 7.95 7.59 22.13
N CYS A 346 7.32 7.89 20.99
CA CYS A 346 5.89 8.19 20.95
C CYS A 346 5.02 6.97 21.32
N LEU A 347 5.49 5.74 21.05
CA LEU A 347 4.83 4.51 21.48
C LEU A 347 5.01 4.28 23.00
N GLU A 348 6.26 4.25 23.49
CA GLU A 348 6.60 4.02 24.90
C GLU A 348 5.95 5.03 25.85
N THR A 349 5.93 6.31 25.47
CA THR A 349 5.46 7.40 26.34
C THR A 349 4.02 7.84 26.07
N ASN A 350 3.29 7.17 25.17
CA ASN A 350 2.00 7.64 24.66
C ASN A 350 2.06 9.12 24.23
N PHE A 351 2.92 9.43 23.25
CA PHE A 351 3.19 10.78 22.74
C PHE A 351 3.51 11.82 23.82
N LEU A 352 4.35 11.45 24.80
CA LEU A 352 4.72 12.26 25.97
C LEU A 352 3.56 12.62 26.92
N GLN A 353 2.39 11.97 26.80
CA GLN A 353 1.29 12.09 27.77
C GLN A 353 1.48 11.16 28.98
N PHE A 354 2.28 10.09 28.80
CA PHE A 354 2.49 9.01 29.77
C PHE A 354 1.15 8.34 30.17
N GLY A 355 1.05 7.82 31.40
CA GLY A 355 -0.12 7.10 31.91
C GLY A 355 -0.01 5.57 31.91
N GLY A 356 1.09 5.03 31.40
CA GLY A 356 1.50 3.63 31.59
C GLY A 356 2.36 3.42 32.85
N ILE A 357 3.28 2.46 32.78
CA ILE A 357 4.24 2.17 33.87
C ILE A 357 5.31 3.29 33.98
N LEU A 358 5.71 3.87 32.85
CA LEU A 358 6.70 4.95 32.77
C LEU A 358 6.10 6.29 33.21
N LYS A 359 6.88 7.06 33.98
CA LYS A 359 6.52 8.40 34.47
C LYS A 359 7.41 9.50 33.88
N PRO A 360 6.92 10.75 33.73
CA PRO A 360 7.69 11.85 33.15
C PRO A 360 9.04 12.08 33.85
N GLU A 361 9.07 11.97 35.19
CA GLU A 361 10.22 12.31 36.03
C GLU A 361 11.37 11.30 35.90
N GLN A 362 11.12 10.14 35.29
CA GLN A 362 12.15 9.14 35.00
C GLN A 362 12.99 9.48 33.76
N HIS A 363 12.51 10.39 32.90
CA HIS A 363 13.11 10.69 31.59
C HIS A 363 13.37 9.46 30.71
N ASN A 364 12.71 8.33 30.98
CA ASN A 364 12.97 7.05 30.32
C ASN A 364 12.08 6.91 29.07
N PHE A 365 12.54 7.52 27.98
CA PHE A 365 11.79 7.62 26.72
C PHE A 365 11.80 6.35 25.86
N GLY A 366 12.61 5.33 26.22
CA GLY A 366 12.76 4.08 25.46
C GLY A 366 12.25 2.83 26.19
N GLY A 367 11.56 2.97 27.33
CA GLY A 367 11.07 1.83 28.10
C GLY A 367 12.16 0.98 28.77
N LEU A 368 13.38 1.52 28.92
CA LEU A 368 14.55 0.75 29.33
C LEU A 368 14.41 0.20 30.77
N GLY A 369 14.73 -1.08 30.97
CA GLY A 369 14.74 -1.71 32.30
C GLY A 369 15.96 -1.35 33.15
N SER A 370 15.85 -1.49 34.48
CA SER A 370 16.95 -1.33 35.43
C SER A 370 17.90 -2.56 35.43
N LEU A 371 19.02 -2.47 36.14
CA LEU A 371 19.90 -3.62 36.42
C LEU A 371 19.28 -4.66 37.37
N GLY A 372 18.21 -4.31 38.09
CA GLY A 372 17.48 -5.21 39.00
C GLY A 372 16.59 -6.24 38.30
N GLY A 373 16.35 -6.09 36.99
CA GLY A 373 15.56 -7.02 36.18
C GLY A 373 14.40 -6.33 35.44
N ALA A 374 13.64 -7.11 34.67
CA ALA A 374 12.60 -6.59 33.78
C ALA A 374 11.40 -5.92 34.50
N SER A 375 11.25 -6.12 35.82
CA SER A 375 10.17 -5.56 36.63
C SER A 375 10.43 -4.13 37.15
N GLU A 376 11.62 -3.58 36.93
CA GLU A 376 11.97 -2.19 37.30
C GLU A 376 12.36 -1.40 36.06
N SER A 377 11.83 -0.18 35.91
CA SER A 377 12.22 0.74 34.84
C SER A 377 13.41 1.62 35.26
N ALA A 378 14.33 1.85 34.33
CA ALA A 378 15.44 2.80 34.50
C ALA A 378 14.92 4.24 34.70
N SER A 379 15.79 5.09 35.26
CA SER A 379 15.51 6.50 35.51
C SER A 379 16.78 7.32 35.28
N PHE A 380 16.66 8.46 34.61
CA PHE A 380 17.80 9.26 34.13
C PHE A 380 17.75 10.69 34.70
N PRO A 381 18.89 11.31 35.06
CA PRO A 381 18.90 12.63 35.72
C PRO A 381 18.31 13.77 34.89
N THR A 382 18.37 13.68 33.56
CA THR A 382 17.84 14.69 32.64
C THR A 382 17.26 14.03 31.39
N ALA A 383 16.42 14.78 30.67
CA ALA A 383 15.88 14.33 29.39
C ALA A 383 16.98 14.00 28.34
N GLU A 384 18.10 14.73 28.36
CA GLU A 384 19.24 14.49 27.47
C GLU A 384 19.85 13.11 27.72
N ILE A 385 20.16 12.76 28.97
CA ILE A 385 20.75 11.46 29.33
C ILE A 385 19.78 10.31 29.03
N GLY A 386 18.48 10.50 29.24
CA GLY A 386 17.47 9.50 28.91
C GLY A 386 17.28 9.25 27.42
N ILE A 387 17.40 10.30 26.59
CA ILE A 387 17.42 10.16 25.12
C ILE A 387 18.72 9.50 24.66
N ARG A 388 19.87 9.91 25.20
CA ARG A 388 21.18 9.28 24.93
C ARG A 388 21.16 7.79 25.22
N ALA A 389 20.64 7.38 26.38
CA ALA A 389 20.48 5.97 26.74
C ALA A 389 19.58 5.20 25.74
N HIS A 390 18.46 5.79 25.31
CA HIS A 390 17.58 5.18 24.31
C HIS A 390 18.30 4.97 22.96
N ILE A 391 19.05 5.98 22.49
CA ILE A 391 19.86 5.90 21.26
C ILE A 391 20.98 4.85 21.40
N GLN A 392 21.65 4.78 22.54
CA GLN A 392 22.69 3.79 22.81
C GLN A 392 22.13 2.36 22.82
N HIS A 393 20.95 2.13 23.40
CA HIS A 393 20.29 0.82 23.39
C HIS A 393 19.86 0.42 21.97
N LEU A 394 19.34 1.36 21.15
CA LEU A 394 19.04 1.11 19.74
C LEU A 394 20.30 0.76 18.93
N LYS A 395 21.40 1.49 19.10
CA LYS A 395 22.69 1.15 18.48
C LYS A 395 23.24 -0.18 18.98
N ALA A 396 22.99 -0.53 20.25
CA ALA A 396 23.36 -1.82 20.81
C ALA A 396 22.64 -2.97 20.07
N TYR A 397 21.33 -2.85 19.89
CA TYR A 397 20.52 -3.82 19.14
C TYR A 397 20.92 -3.90 17.66
N ALA A 398 21.22 -2.76 17.01
CA ALA A 398 21.28 -2.69 15.56
C ALA A 398 22.69 -2.69 14.91
N SER A 399 23.75 -2.39 15.66
CA SER A 399 25.13 -2.32 15.13
C SER A 399 26.13 -3.12 15.97
N HIS A 400 27.30 -3.40 15.41
CA HIS A 400 28.49 -3.87 16.13
C HIS A 400 29.51 -2.74 16.39
N GLU A 401 29.28 -1.53 15.85
CA GLU A 401 30.19 -0.40 15.99
C GLU A 401 30.22 0.16 17.42
N PRO A 402 31.37 0.65 17.90
CA PRO A 402 31.46 1.31 19.19
C PRO A 402 30.57 2.57 19.25
N LEU A 403 30.27 3.02 20.47
CA LEU A 403 29.68 4.33 20.68
C LEU A 403 30.68 5.44 20.33
N VAL A 404 30.15 6.62 20.07
CA VAL A 404 30.90 7.87 19.94
C VAL A 404 30.93 8.62 21.28
N GLN A 405 29.91 8.44 22.13
CA GLN A 405 29.78 9.02 23.47
C GLN A 405 29.94 7.98 24.60
N ASP A 406 30.17 8.47 25.82
CA ASP A 406 30.23 7.65 27.04
C ASP A 406 28.93 6.87 27.29
N ILE A 407 29.05 5.63 27.78
CA ILE A 407 27.92 4.75 28.07
C ILE A 407 27.08 5.33 29.23
N VAL A 408 25.79 5.55 28.97
CA VAL A 408 24.77 5.94 29.96
C VAL A 408 23.55 5.02 29.98
N ASP A 409 23.38 4.17 28.96
CA ASP A 409 22.46 3.03 29.00
C ASP A 409 22.96 1.97 30.00
N PRO A 410 22.25 1.71 31.12
CA PRO A 410 22.70 0.77 32.14
C PRO A 410 22.71 -0.69 31.66
N ARG A 411 22.01 -1.02 30.55
CA ARG A 411 21.93 -2.37 30.01
C ARG A 411 22.82 -2.59 28.79
N PHE A 412 23.58 -1.59 28.37
CA PHE A 412 24.35 -1.58 27.11
C PHE A 412 25.28 -2.80 26.94
N GLU A 413 26.09 -3.12 27.96
CA GLU A 413 27.03 -4.24 27.94
C GLU A 413 26.35 -5.62 28.00
N PHE A 414 25.07 -5.67 28.37
CA PHE A 414 24.26 -6.88 28.48
C PHE A 414 23.45 -7.17 27.21
N VAL A 415 23.45 -6.27 26.23
CA VAL A 415 22.82 -6.48 24.92
C VAL A 415 23.75 -7.30 24.02
N THR A 416 23.23 -8.38 23.44
CA THR A 416 23.92 -9.06 22.32
C THR A 416 23.97 -8.10 21.13
N ARG A 417 25.15 -7.54 20.86
CA ARG A 417 25.34 -6.49 19.86
C ARG A 417 24.88 -6.92 18.47
N GLY A 418 24.20 -6.02 17.75
CA GLY A 418 23.78 -6.23 16.37
C GLY A 418 22.76 -7.35 16.13
N ILE A 419 22.08 -7.85 17.18
CA ILE A 419 21.08 -8.93 17.10
C ILE A 419 19.81 -8.55 16.33
N ALA A 420 19.51 -7.25 16.22
CA ALA A 420 18.29 -6.70 15.62
C ALA A 420 18.55 -5.40 14.83
N PRO A 421 19.12 -5.45 13.61
CA PRO A 421 19.27 -4.26 12.76
C PRO A 421 17.96 -3.64 12.25
N TYR A 422 16.85 -4.37 12.30
CA TYR A 422 15.55 -3.97 11.72
C TYR A 422 14.41 -3.92 12.74
N LEU A 423 13.46 -2.99 12.59
CA LEU A 423 12.32 -2.77 13.51
C LEU A 423 11.55 -4.04 13.90
N GLN A 424 11.20 -4.90 12.94
CA GLN A 424 10.47 -6.15 13.21
C GLN A 424 11.24 -7.11 14.15
N GLN A 425 12.54 -6.94 14.29
CA GLN A 425 13.41 -7.75 15.15
C GLN A 425 13.53 -7.20 16.58
N LEU A 426 12.83 -6.09 16.90
CA LEU A 426 12.61 -5.59 18.27
C LEU A 426 11.45 -6.31 18.97
N SER A 427 10.46 -6.79 18.21
CA SER A 427 9.36 -7.64 18.73
C SER A 427 9.92 -8.90 19.40
N GLY A 428 9.44 -9.21 20.61
CA GLY A 428 9.94 -10.34 21.41
C GLY A 428 11.38 -10.19 21.90
N ARG A 429 11.94 -8.97 21.93
CA ARG A 429 13.30 -8.70 22.43
C ARG A 429 13.40 -7.39 23.23
N TRP A 430 12.92 -6.29 22.65
CA TRP A 430 12.80 -5.00 23.34
C TRP A 430 11.51 -4.96 24.18
N SER A 431 10.43 -5.47 23.59
CA SER A 431 9.12 -5.66 24.21
C SER A 431 8.63 -7.08 23.92
N ASP A 432 7.86 -7.66 24.84
CA ASP A 432 7.24 -8.99 24.67
C ASP A 432 6.08 -8.98 23.65
N ASP A 433 5.63 -7.80 23.21
CA ASP A 433 4.60 -7.66 22.17
C ASP A 433 5.15 -8.13 20.79
N PRO A 434 4.54 -9.15 20.15
CA PRO A 434 5.00 -9.65 18.85
C PRO A 434 4.81 -8.63 17.71
N THR A 435 3.93 -7.64 17.88
CA THR A 435 3.61 -6.60 16.89
C THR A 435 4.37 -5.28 17.11
N TYR A 436 5.20 -5.19 18.16
CA TYR A 436 5.93 -3.97 18.56
C TYR A 436 6.63 -3.25 17.39
N GLY A 437 7.43 -3.99 16.60
CA GLY A 437 8.13 -3.44 15.44
C GLY A 437 7.21 -2.94 14.32
N GLU A 438 6.00 -3.52 14.19
CA GLU A 438 4.99 -3.10 13.22
C GLU A 438 4.29 -1.81 13.67
N GLN A 439 4.04 -1.65 14.98
CA GLN A 439 3.48 -0.44 15.57
C GLN A 439 4.43 0.75 15.37
N ILE A 440 5.74 0.58 15.61
CA ILE A 440 6.74 1.64 15.34
C ILE A 440 6.76 1.98 13.84
N LEU A 441 6.77 0.98 12.96
CA LEU A 441 6.76 1.21 11.50
C LEU A 441 5.50 1.94 11.02
N ALA A 442 4.34 1.67 11.63
CA ALA A 442 3.11 2.40 11.35
C ALA A 442 3.19 3.88 11.80
N LEU A 443 3.83 4.16 12.93
CA LEU A 443 4.09 5.53 13.38
C LEU A 443 5.06 6.27 12.45
N VAL A 444 6.14 5.63 11.99
CA VAL A 444 7.09 6.21 11.01
C VAL A 444 6.40 6.54 9.69
N ARG A 445 5.54 5.64 9.17
CA ARG A 445 4.74 5.92 7.96
C ARG A 445 3.83 7.13 8.15
N ARG A 446 3.08 7.19 9.25
CA ARG A 446 2.17 8.33 9.55
C ARG A 446 2.93 9.65 9.74
N LEU A 447 4.12 9.61 10.35
CA LEU A 447 5.04 10.77 10.43
C LEU A 447 5.44 11.24 9.03
N TYR A 448 5.71 10.32 8.09
CA TYR A 448 6.17 10.64 6.74
C TYR A 448 5.03 11.16 5.85
N GLU A 449 3.83 10.58 5.96
CA GLU A 449 2.60 11.08 5.32
C GLU A 449 2.29 12.51 5.75
N LEU A 450 2.28 12.79 7.06
CA LEU A 450 2.10 14.15 7.61
C LEU A 450 3.23 15.10 7.24
N SER A 451 4.41 14.58 6.90
CA SER A 451 5.58 15.33 6.46
C SER A 451 5.62 15.59 4.94
N GLY A 452 4.72 14.97 4.16
CA GLY A 452 4.76 15.02 2.68
C GLY A 452 5.93 14.23 2.06
N LEU A 453 6.44 13.22 2.78
CA LEU A 453 7.52 12.33 2.34
C LEU A 453 6.98 11.02 1.72
N LEU A 454 5.70 10.70 1.94
CA LEU A 454 4.90 9.67 1.28
C LEU A 454 3.71 10.31 0.55
#